data_AF-A0A8I2J4C7-F1
#
_entry.id   AF-A0A8I2J4C7-F1
#
_cell.length_a   1.000
_cell.length_b   1.000
_cell.length_c   1.000
_cell.angle_alpha   90.00
_cell.angle_beta   90.00
_cell.angle_gamma   90.00
#
_symmetry.space_group_name_H-M   'P 1'
#
loop_
_entity.id
_entity.type
_entity.pdbx_description
1 polymer ?
#
loop_
_entity_poly.entity_id
_entity_poly.type
_entity_poly.pdbx_seq_one_letter_code
_entity_poly.pdbx_strand_id
1 'polypeptide(L)'
;MERAVREGTPGPLVLDVRGRPGPPPLRFVRARDGGPPTLHQGDRTLTRALPQTSSGGTPISLRSHGDGCCRELHLHRLPGHRSPLPPLRAATMRTPAADWRHRCARWLEDSPHGPLHDGRWSLTARASFAPGIWNEDFVRDWPDTVLELLCGGGWHGVLPLRPLSRPDAPRVKAYRKHAREGTLAPVLLWWVPFLDGWLVLDGHDRAVAALAEGAKPACVVLARLPAEAEWRLTADAVGEGHAERMSGLPARPADARTERRRAALVRGYADALATLPYDEAPTPLWPPADDA
;
A
#
# COMPACT_ATOMS: atom_id res chain seq x y z
N MET A 1 4.37 2.41 26.48
CA MET A 1 3.94 2.46 25.07
C MET A 1 2.44 2.57 25.07
N GLU A 2 1.87 3.70 24.64
CA GLU A 2 0.42 3.79 24.45
C GLU A 2 0.04 2.98 23.21
N ARG A 3 -1.04 2.22 23.34
CA ARG A 3 -1.53 1.33 22.29
C ARG A 3 -2.37 2.14 21.30
N ALA A 4 -2.27 1.83 20.01
CA ALA A 4 -3.11 2.49 19.01
C ALA A 4 -4.60 2.26 19.32
N VAL A 5 -5.41 3.31 19.17
CA VAL A 5 -6.87 3.20 19.27
C VAL A 5 -7.38 2.49 18.02
N ARG A 6 -8.32 1.56 18.20
CA ARG A 6 -8.83 0.69 17.13
C ARG A 6 -10.31 0.93 16.91
N GLU A 7 -10.67 1.25 15.68
CA GLU A 7 -12.07 1.32 15.26
C GLU A 7 -12.45 0.00 14.58
N GLY A 8 -13.39 -0.73 15.17
CA GLY A 8 -13.92 -1.98 14.63
C GLY A 8 -15.16 -1.72 13.80
N THR A 9 -14.99 -1.51 12.50
CA THR A 9 -16.11 -1.51 11.54
C THR A 9 -16.06 -2.80 10.71
N PRO A 10 -17.16 -3.20 10.01
CA PRO A 10 -17.14 -4.32 9.08
C PRO A 10 -16.09 -4.17 7.95
N GLY A 11 -15.57 -2.95 7.74
CA GLY A 11 -14.59 -2.58 6.72
C GLY A 11 -13.13 -2.66 7.21
N PRO A 12 -12.28 -1.68 6.89
CA PRO A 12 -10.86 -1.70 7.28
C PRO A 12 -10.70 -1.63 8.80
N LEU A 13 -9.71 -2.34 9.35
CA LEU A 13 -9.27 -2.11 10.73
C LEU A 13 -8.40 -0.85 10.75
N VAL A 14 -8.87 0.21 11.42
CA VAL A 14 -8.11 1.46 11.52
C VAL A 14 -7.29 1.47 12.81
N LEU A 15 -6.02 1.88 12.69
CA LEU A 15 -5.10 2.15 13.77
C LEU A 15 -4.82 3.65 13.82
N ASP A 16 -5.08 4.28 14.96
CA ASP A 16 -4.57 5.61 15.26
C ASP A 16 -3.27 5.48 16.06
N VAL A 17 -2.14 5.56 15.36
CA VAL A 17 -0.80 5.41 15.92
C VAL A 17 -0.34 6.74 16.47
N ARG A 18 0.04 6.77 17.75
CA ARG A 18 0.52 7.96 18.46
C ARG A 18 1.77 7.63 19.29
N GLY A 19 2.57 8.64 19.60
CA GLY A 19 3.75 8.50 20.46
C GLY A 19 4.95 7.84 19.77
N ARG A 20 5.02 7.90 18.44
CA ARG A 20 6.14 7.50 17.58
C ARG A 20 6.60 8.69 16.75
N PRO A 21 7.15 9.74 17.41
CA PRO A 21 7.64 10.90 16.69
C PRO A 21 8.84 10.51 15.82
N GLY A 22 8.92 11.12 14.64
CA GLY A 22 10.04 10.96 13.73
C GLY A 22 9.92 9.77 12.77
N PRO A 23 11.00 9.52 12.01
CA PRO A 23 10.98 8.55 10.92
C PRO A 23 10.77 7.11 11.42
N PRO A 24 9.82 6.33 10.85
CA PRO A 24 9.69 4.93 11.20
C PRO A 24 10.91 4.13 10.71
N PRO A 25 11.20 2.95 11.29
CA PRO A 25 12.30 2.11 10.85
C PRO A 25 12.24 1.82 9.35
N LEU A 26 11.10 1.36 8.83
CA LEU A 26 10.89 1.17 7.40
C LEU A 26 10.30 2.45 6.77
N ARG A 27 11.06 3.15 5.93
CA ARG A 27 10.66 4.45 5.39
C ARG A 27 11.26 4.74 4.03
N PHE A 28 10.59 5.59 3.26
CA PHE A 28 11.21 6.22 2.10
C PHE A 28 11.96 7.48 2.52
N VAL A 29 13.18 7.62 2.00
CA VAL A 29 14.06 8.77 2.22
C VAL A 29 14.20 9.53 0.90
N ARG A 30 13.96 10.84 0.94
CA ARG A 30 14.12 11.73 -0.21
C ARG A 30 15.59 11.77 -0.64
N ALA A 31 15.85 11.71 -1.95
CA ALA A 31 17.19 11.89 -2.48
C ALA A 31 17.62 13.37 -2.38
N ARG A 32 18.90 13.62 -2.06
CA ARG A 32 19.46 14.98 -1.91
C ARG A 32 19.51 15.74 -3.23
N ASP A 33 19.69 15.03 -4.33
CA ASP A 33 19.82 15.54 -5.70
C ASP A 33 18.47 15.68 -6.43
N GLY A 34 17.34 15.49 -5.72
CA GLY A 34 16.01 15.48 -6.34
C GLY A 34 15.72 14.22 -7.17
N GLY A 35 16.58 13.20 -7.09
CA GLY A 35 16.35 11.89 -7.64
C GLY A 35 15.20 11.12 -6.95
N PRO A 36 14.90 9.91 -7.45
CA PRO A 36 13.93 9.00 -6.84
C PRO A 36 14.25 8.65 -5.38
N PRO A 37 13.24 8.51 -4.51
CA PRO A 37 13.45 8.18 -3.12
C PRO A 37 14.03 6.77 -2.97
N THR A 38 14.78 6.58 -1.89
CA THR A 38 15.32 5.27 -1.52
C THR A 38 14.53 4.70 -0.36
N LEU A 39 14.31 3.39 -0.34
CA LEU A 39 13.68 2.70 0.78
C LEU A 39 14.75 2.29 1.79
N HIS A 40 14.51 2.57 3.07
CA HIS A 40 15.40 2.22 4.17
C HIS A 40 14.66 1.42 5.23
N GLN A 41 15.37 0.54 5.93
CA GLN A 41 14.91 -0.14 7.14
C GLN A 41 15.96 0.00 8.25
N GLY A 42 15.71 0.95 9.17
CA GLY A 42 16.70 1.39 10.15
C GLY A 42 17.82 2.19 9.46
N ASP A 43 19.04 1.69 9.58
CA ASP A 43 20.28 2.15 8.94
C ASP A 43 20.52 1.49 7.57
N ARG A 44 19.70 0.50 7.19
CA ARG A 44 19.89 -0.28 5.96
C ARG A 44 19.14 0.33 4.80
N THR A 45 19.84 0.60 3.70
CA THR A 45 19.19 0.88 2.42
C THR A 45 18.69 -0.44 1.80
N LEU A 46 17.41 -0.48 1.41
CA LEU A 46 16.77 -1.62 0.76
C LEU A 46 16.60 -1.40 -0.75
N THR A 47 16.47 -0.17 -1.21
CA THR A 47 16.41 0.16 -2.64
C THR A 47 17.31 1.32 -2.99
N ARG A 48 17.92 1.25 -4.17
CA ARG A 48 18.59 2.36 -4.82
C ARG A 48 17.98 2.51 -6.20
N ALA A 49 17.79 3.73 -6.65
CA ALA A 49 17.52 3.94 -8.05
C ALA A 49 18.80 3.79 -8.86
N LEU A 50 18.67 3.21 -10.04
CA LEU A 50 19.76 3.12 -10.99
C LEU A 50 19.77 4.37 -11.86
N PRO A 51 20.95 4.93 -12.18
CA PRO A 51 21.06 6.00 -13.16
C PRO A 51 20.51 5.48 -14.49
N GLN A 52 19.59 6.23 -15.10
CA GLN A 52 19.27 5.99 -16.50
C GLN A 52 20.47 6.48 -17.32
N THR A 53 21.22 5.56 -17.93
CA THR A 53 22.14 5.94 -19.00
C THR A 53 21.31 6.22 -20.24
N SER A 54 20.76 7.43 -20.35
CA SER A 54 20.44 7.93 -21.68
C SER A 54 21.75 8.00 -22.45
N SER A 55 21.74 7.53 -23.69
CA SER A 55 22.73 7.96 -24.68
C SER A 55 22.62 9.49 -24.83
N GLY A 56 23.34 10.24 -23.99
CA GLY A 56 23.27 11.70 -23.90
C GLY A 56 22.89 12.15 -22.49
N GLY A 57 23.91 12.43 -21.66
CA GLY A 57 23.78 12.56 -20.21
C GLY A 57 22.97 13.76 -19.74
N THR A 58 21.86 13.49 -19.06
CA THR A 58 21.29 14.37 -18.03
C THR A 58 20.68 13.48 -16.94
N PRO A 59 21.10 13.61 -15.66
CA PRO A 59 20.50 12.82 -14.59
C PRO A 59 19.03 13.18 -14.41
N ILE A 60 18.15 12.16 -14.48
CA ILE A 60 16.70 12.34 -14.33
C ILE A 60 16.38 12.53 -12.85
N SER A 61 16.07 13.77 -12.48
CA SER A 61 15.35 14.07 -11.24
C SER A 61 13.93 13.49 -11.35
N LEU A 62 13.26 13.21 -10.23
CA LEU A 62 11.82 12.92 -10.25
C LEU A 62 10.95 14.09 -10.75
N ARG A 63 11.56 15.23 -11.11
CA ARG A 63 10.89 16.25 -11.92
C ARG A 63 10.96 15.83 -13.39
N SER A 64 9.76 15.59 -13.91
CA SER A 64 9.36 15.56 -15.32
C SER A 64 10.44 16.11 -16.25
N HIS A 65 10.99 15.30 -17.15
CA HIS A 65 11.38 15.71 -18.50
C HIS A 65 11.63 14.49 -19.41
N GLY A 66 11.03 14.52 -20.60
CA GLY A 66 11.05 13.50 -21.64
C GLY A 66 9.67 13.40 -22.31
N ASP A 67 9.61 13.45 -23.65
CA ASP A 67 8.40 13.60 -24.50
C ASP A 67 7.34 12.46 -24.43
N GLY A 68 7.35 11.65 -23.37
CA GLY A 68 6.36 10.62 -23.07
C GLY A 68 5.71 10.83 -21.70
N CYS A 69 4.40 10.63 -21.61
CA CYS A 69 3.63 10.76 -20.35
C CYS A 69 3.94 9.63 -19.34
N CYS A 70 4.40 8.48 -19.83
CA CYS A 70 4.72 7.30 -19.03
C CYS A 70 6.23 7.33 -18.63
N ARG A 71 6.56 6.94 -17.40
CA ARG A 71 7.93 7.03 -16.84
C ARG A 71 8.42 5.65 -16.39
N GLU A 72 9.73 5.43 -16.42
CA GLU A 72 10.32 4.21 -15.88
C GLU A 72 11.10 4.47 -14.59
N LEU A 73 10.86 3.66 -13.57
CA LEU A 73 11.65 3.65 -12.35
C LEU A 73 12.56 2.42 -12.33
N HIS A 74 13.84 2.64 -12.58
CA HIS A 74 14.88 1.61 -12.53
C HIS A 74 15.36 1.44 -11.10
N LEU A 75 15.18 0.25 -10.54
CA LEU A 75 15.48 -0.04 -9.14
C LEU A 75 16.48 -1.17 -9.01
N HIS A 76 17.49 -0.96 -8.18
CA HIS A 76 18.34 -2.01 -7.62
C HIS A 76 17.91 -2.28 -6.18
N ARG A 77 17.48 -3.52 -5.89
CA ARG A 77 17.09 -3.94 -4.54
C ARG A 77 18.25 -4.62 -3.82
N LEU A 78 18.49 -4.18 -2.59
CA LEU A 78 19.55 -4.69 -1.73
C LEU A 78 18.98 -5.76 -0.78
N PRO A 79 19.74 -6.83 -0.49
CA PRO A 79 19.32 -7.82 0.49
C PRO A 79 19.32 -7.22 1.90
N GLY A 80 18.62 -7.87 2.83
CA GLY A 80 18.65 -7.50 4.25
C GLY A 80 17.35 -6.97 4.83
N HIS A 81 16.27 -6.94 4.04
CA HIS A 81 14.90 -6.72 4.52
C HIS A 81 14.55 -7.71 5.62
N ARG A 82 14.02 -7.18 6.72
CA ARG A 82 13.50 -7.91 7.87
C ARG A 82 12.00 -7.79 7.89
N SER A 83 11.32 -8.93 8.00
CA SER A 83 9.86 -8.94 8.15
C SER A 83 9.45 -8.22 9.45
N PRO A 84 8.40 -7.39 9.42
CA PRO A 84 7.86 -6.82 10.65
C PRO A 84 7.04 -7.84 11.46
N LEU A 85 6.73 -9.01 10.90
CA LEU A 85 6.00 -10.08 11.59
C LEU A 85 6.97 -11.10 12.17
N PRO A 86 6.62 -11.73 13.32
CA PRO A 86 7.39 -12.86 13.82
C PRO A 86 7.27 -14.06 12.86
N PRO A 87 8.25 -14.99 12.86
CA PRO A 87 8.17 -16.21 12.07
C PRO A 87 6.88 -17.01 12.35
N LEU A 88 6.07 -17.21 11.31
CA LEU A 88 4.80 -17.93 11.45
C LEU A 88 5.01 -19.43 11.59
N ARG A 89 4.51 -19.99 12.70
CA ARG A 89 4.46 -21.44 12.93
C ARG A 89 3.26 -22.07 12.22
N ALA A 90 3.34 -23.36 11.92
CA ALA A 90 2.25 -24.10 11.28
C ALA A 90 0.93 -24.03 12.08
N ALA A 91 0.99 -24.13 13.41
CA ALA A 91 -0.18 -24.00 14.28
C ALA A 91 -0.85 -22.62 14.18
N THR A 92 -0.06 -21.56 14.02
CA THR A 92 -0.54 -20.18 13.86
C THR A 92 -1.33 -20.01 12.57
N MET A 93 -0.90 -20.67 11.49
CA MET A 93 -1.56 -20.67 10.18
C MET A 93 -2.88 -21.44 10.21
N ARG A 94 -2.94 -22.55 10.95
CA ARG A 94 -4.16 -23.38 11.08
C ARG A 94 -5.18 -22.85 12.09
N THR A 95 -4.93 -21.72 12.76
CA THR A 95 -5.88 -21.19 13.74
C THR A 95 -7.17 -20.75 13.01
N PRO A 96 -8.31 -21.44 13.19
CA PRO A 96 -9.56 -21.08 12.53
C PRO A 96 -10.04 -19.71 13.01
N ALA A 97 -10.77 -18.97 12.16
CA ALA A 97 -11.40 -17.69 12.51
C ALA A 97 -10.45 -16.58 13.03
N ALA A 98 -9.13 -16.72 12.90
CA ALA A 98 -8.20 -15.65 13.26
C ALA A 98 -8.32 -14.50 12.25
N ASP A 99 -8.86 -13.36 12.69
CA ASP A 99 -8.78 -12.15 11.88
C ASP A 99 -7.32 -11.70 11.78
N TRP A 100 -6.72 -12.00 10.63
CA TRP A 100 -5.33 -11.67 10.33
C TRP A 100 -5.08 -10.16 10.36
N ARG A 101 -6.09 -9.30 10.16
CA ARG A 101 -5.93 -7.85 10.30
C ARG A 101 -5.54 -7.50 11.74
N HIS A 102 -6.29 -8.00 12.72
CA HIS A 102 -6.00 -7.75 14.14
C HIS A 102 -4.67 -8.36 14.58
N ARG A 103 -4.30 -9.51 14.02
CA ARG A 103 -3.02 -10.17 14.33
C ARG A 103 -1.84 -9.40 13.74
N CYS A 104 -1.91 -9.04 12.45
CA CYS A 104 -0.93 -8.20 11.79
C CYS A 104 -0.80 -6.84 12.47
N ALA A 105 -1.92 -6.21 12.84
CA ALA A 105 -1.93 -4.94 13.58
C ALA A 105 -1.12 -5.04 14.88
N ARG A 106 -1.38 -6.06 15.71
CA ARG A 106 -0.60 -6.28 16.95
C ARG A 106 0.90 -6.45 16.66
N TRP A 107 1.25 -7.28 15.68
CA TRP A 107 2.66 -7.47 15.35
C TRP A 107 3.33 -6.22 14.78
N LEU A 108 2.62 -5.43 13.97
CA LEU A 108 3.14 -4.17 13.43
C LEU A 108 3.31 -3.11 14.51
N GLU A 109 2.38 -3.02 15.47
CA GLU A 109 2.52 -2.19 16.66
C GLU A 109 3.79 -2.58 17.42
N ASP A 110 4.01 -3.87 17.69
CA ASP A 110 5.18 -4.31 18.48
C ASP A 110 6.50 -4.37 17.67
N SER A 111 6.44 -4.16 16.36
CA SER A 111 7.60 -4.36 15.46
C SER A 111 8.57 -3.19 15.46
N PRO A 112 9.88 -3.43 15.63
CA PRO A 112 10.92 -2.41 15.40
C PRO A 112 11.32 -2.29 13.92
N HIS A 113 10.60 -2.93 13.00
CA HIS A 113 10.99 -3.05 11.59
C HIS A 113 9.90 -2.62 10.61
N GLY A 114 8.77 -2.10 11.12
CA GLY A 114 7.61 -1.72 10.32
C GLY A 114 7.61 -0.25 9.86
N PRO A 115 6.64 0.13 9.01
CA PRO A 115 6.49 1.49 8.51
C PRO A 115 5.60 2.39 9.39
N LEU A 116 5.03 1.83 10.47
CA LEU A 116 4.13 2.55 11.37
C LEU A 116 4.86 3.69 12.07
N HIS A 117 4.39 4.91 11.82
CA HIS A 117 4.70 6.15 12.52
C HIS A 117 3.38 6.84 12.89
N ASP A 118 3.47 7.96 13.61
CA ASP A 118 2.31 8.73 14.04
C ASP A 118 1.37 9.07 12.87
N GLY A 119 0.08 8.79 13.05
CA GLY A 119 -0.96 8.96 12.04
C GLY A 119 -1.96 7.82 11.99
N ARG A 120 -2.93 7.95 11.08
CA ARG A 120 -3.97 6.94 10.86
C ARG A 120 -3.52 5.94 9.80
N TRP A 121 -3.79 4.66 10.06
CA TRP A 121 -3.45 3.54 9.19
C TRP A 121 -4.62 2.58 9.07
N SER A 122 -4.80 1.97 7.90
CA SER A 122 -5.78 0.91 7.68
C SER A 122 -5.11 -0.44 7.48
N LEU A 123 -5.74 -1.50 7.97
CA LEU A 123 -5.48 -2.88 7.60
C LEU A 123 -6.73 -3.49 6.97
N THR A 124 -6.63 -3.80 5.68
CA THR A 124 -7.75 -4.31 4.89
C THR A 124 -7.45 -5.73 4.43
N ALA A 125 -8.39 -6.65 4.66
CA ALA A 125 -8.30 -7.99 4.09
C ALA A 125 -8.64 -7.91 2.60
N ARG A 126 -7.77 -8.42 1.74
CA ARG A 126 -7.94 -8.41 0.29
C ARG A 126 -7.68 -9.80 -0.28
N ALA A 127 -8.74 -10.45 -0.75
CA ALA A 127 -8.66 -11.76 -1.39
C ALA A 127 -8.61 -11.67 -2.92
N SER A 128 -9.01 -10.53 -3.49
CA SER A 128 -9.05 -10.31 -4.94
C SER A 128 -8.21 -9.10 -5.35
N PHE A 129 -7.48 -9.31 -6.45
CA PHE A 129 -6.73 -8.29 -7.17
C PHE A 129 -7.19 -8.33 -8.62
N ALA A 130 -7.03 -7.20 -9.31
CA ALA A 130 -7.25 -7.14 -10.75
C ALA A 130 -6.48 -8.27 -11.45
N PRO A 131 -6.97 -8.77 -12.60
CA PRO A 131 -6.19 -9.65 -13.46
C PRO A 131 -4.80 -9.05 -13.73
N GLY A 132 -3.78 -9.88 -13.95
CA GLY A 132 -2.41 -9.40 -14.20
C GLY A 132 -1.57 -9.21 -12.94
N ILE A 133 -2.08 -8.56 -11.88
CA ILE A 133 -1.27 -8.12 -10.72
C ILE A 133 -0.32 -9.19 -10.14
N TRP A 134 -0.82 -10.40 -9.91
CA TRP A 134 -0.04 -11.49 -9.28
C TRP A 134 0.71 -12.40 -10.28
N ASN A 135 0.48 -12.18 -11.58
CA ASN A 135 1.04 -12.99 -12.67
C ASN A 135 2.05 -12.20 -13.48
N GLU A 136 1.62 -11.06 -14.03
CA GLU A 136 2.36 -10.15 -14.90
C GLU A 136 3.08 -9.09 -14.06
N ASP A 137 2.37 -8.39 -13.17
CA ASP A 137 2.93 -7.25 -12.40
C ASP A 137 3.55 -7.66 -11.05
N PHE A 138 3.77 -8.96 -10.85
CA PHE A 138 4.49 -9.47 -9.69
C PHE A 138 5.97 -9.60 -10.02
N VAL A 139 6.79 -8.66 -9.54
CA VAL A 139 8.22 -8.63 -9.86
C VAL A 139 8.92 -9.87 -9.34
N ARG A 140 9.46 -10.68 -10.26
CA ARG A 140 10.23 -11.89 -9.94
C ARG A 140 11.73 -11.72 -10.08
N ASP A 141 12.14 -10.77 -10.92
CA ASP A 141 13.55 -10.46 -11.12
C ASP A 141 14.19 -9.99 -9.81
N TRP A 142 15.51 -10.18 -9.71
CA TRP A 142 16.32 -9.72 -8.58
C TRP A 142 17.79 -9.67 -9.01
N PRO A 143 18.59 -8.67 -8.58
CA PRO A 143 18.20 -7.53 -7.74
C PRO A 143 17.51 -6.39 -8.50
N ASP A 144 17.75 -6.32 -9.80
CA ASP A 144 17.31 -5.22 -10.65
C ASP A 144 15.87 -5.41 -11.14
N THR A 145 15.17 -4.31 -11.38
CA THR A 145 13.85 -4.29 -12.03
C THR A 145 13.58 -2.90 -12.60
N VAL A 146 12.76 -2.85 -13.64
CA VAL A 146 12.17 -1.60 -14.14
C VAL A 146 10.70 -1.61 -13.78
N LEU A 147 10.21 -0.52 -13.19
CA LEU A 147 8.78 -0.31 -12.96
C LEU A 147 8.28 0.69 -14.01
N GLU A 148 7.42 0.21 -14.90
CA GLU A 148 6.76 1.04 -15.91
C GLU A 148 5.58 1.77 -15.24
N LEU A 149 5.74 3.07 -15.03
CA LEU A 149 4.71 3.94 -14.50
C LEU A 149 3.81 4.38 -15.66
N LEU A 150 2.60 3.86 -15.66
CA LEU A 150 1.57 4.17 -16.65
C LEU A 150 1.23 5.66 -16.65
N CYS A 151 0.69 6.11 -17.77
CA CYS A 151 0.32 7.49 -18.00
C CYS A 151 -0.82 7.87 -17.02
N GLY A 152 -0.47 8.69 -16.02
CA GLY A 152 -1.27 8.88 -14.79
C GLY A 152 -0.46 8.69 -13.50
N GLY A 153 0.74 8.12 -13.60
CA GLY A 153 1.74 8.07 -12.53
C GLY A 153 1.84 6.76 -11.75
N GLY A 154 1.23 5.66 -12.24
CA GLY A 154 1.08 4.43 -11.44
C GLY A 154 1.58 3.14 -12.09
N TRP A 155 2.13 2.22 -11.28
CA TRP A 155 2.60 0.90 -11.72
C TRP A 155 1.58 -0.24 -11.48
N HIS A 156 0.81 -0.19 -10.39
CA HIS A 156 -0.19 -1.20 -10.01
C HIS A 156 0.32 -2.62 -9.74
N GLY A 157 1.63 -2.82 -9.60
CA GLY A 157 2.21 -4.13 -9.33
C GLY A 157 2.59 -4.41 -7.87
N VAL A 158 3.20 -5.59 -7.65
CA VAL A 158 3.65 -6.07 -6.35
C VAL A 158 5.16 -6.28 -6.34
N LEU A 159 5.88 -5.53 -5.49
CA LEU A 159 7.33 -5.53 -5.40
C LEU A 159 7.83 -6.28 -4.16
N PRO A 160 8.55 -7.41 -4.32
CA PRO A 160 9.27 -8.06 -3.24
C PRO A 160 10.44 -7.23 -2.71
N LEU A 161 10.55 -7.14 -1.38
CA LEU A 161 11.69 -6.52 -0.67
C LEU A 161 12.87 -7.46 -0.42
N ARG A 162 12.76 -8.73 -0.83
CA ARG A 162 13.85 -9.72 -0.79
C ARG A 162 13.70 -10.71 -1.94
N PRO A 163 14.75 -11.48 -2.27
CA PRO A 163 14.66 -12.54 -3.27
C PRO A 163 13.54 -13.54 -2.92
N LEU A 164 12.79 -13.92 -3.94
CA LEU A 164 11.78 -14.97 -3.85
C LEU A 164 12.44 -16.35 -3.82
N SER A 165 12.01 -17.21 -2.91
CA SER A 165 12.46 -18.60 -2.91
C SER A 165 11.89 -19.34 -4.12
N ARG A 166 12.63 -20.34 -4.61
CA ARG A 166 12.14 -21.22 -5.68
C ARG A 166 10.90 -22.02 -5.22
N PRO A 167 9.95 -22.34 -6.13
CA PRO A 167 8.73 -23.11 -5.81
C PRO A 167 8.96 -24.49 -5.17
N ASP A 168 10.14 -25.07 -5.37
CA ASP A 168 10.56 -26.39 -4.88
C ASP A 168 11.36 -26.34 -3.57
N ALA A 169 11.70 -25.14 -3.07
CA ALA A 169 12.41 -24.96 -1.82
C ALA A 169 11.63 -25.58 -0.65
N PRO A 170 12.29 -26.22 0.35
CA PRO A 170 11.61 -26.91 1.45
C PRO A 170 10.58 -26.06 2.19
N ARG A 171 10.91 -24.78 2.44
CA ARG A 171 10.01 -23.83 3.09
C ARG A 171 8.77 -23.53 2.25
N VAL A 172 8.93 -23.36 0.94
CA VAL A 172 7.81 -23.11 0.02
C VAL A 172 6.93 -24.37 -0.08
N LYS A 173 7.51 -25.57 -0.17
CA LYS A 173 6.76 -26.84 -0.14
C LYS A 173 5.88 -26.96 1.11
N ALA A 174 6.38 -26.56 2.28
CA ALA A 174 5.60 -26.53 3.51
C ALA A 174 4.42 -25.55 3.43
N TYR A 175 4.63 -24.34 2.88
CA TYR A 175 3.53 -23.39 2.67
C TYR A 175 2.54 -23.83 1.59
N ARG A 176 2.99 -24.53 0.55
CA ARG A 176 2.11 -25.10 -0.50
C ARG A 176 1.13 -26.11 0.08
N LYS A 177 1.53 -26.88 1.11
CA LYS A 177 0.61 -27.74 1.86
C LYS A 177 -0.51 -26.91 2.53
N HIS A 178 -0.16 -25.80 3.18
CA HIS A 178 -1.16 -24.90 3.76
C HIS A 178 -2.05 -24.24 2.72
N ALA A 179 -1.52 -23.92 1.53
CA ALA A 179 -2.31 -23.37 0.42
C ALA A 179 -3.40 -24.36 -0.03
N ARG A 180 -3.04 -25.62 -0.28
CA ARG A 180 -4.00 -26.69 -0.61
C ARG A 180 -5.03 -26.94 0.49
N GLU A 181 -4.61 -26.84 1.75
CA GLU A 181 -5.48 -27.02 2.92
C GLU A 181 -6.35 -25.78 3.21
N GLY A 182 -6.19 -24.67 2.49
CA GLY A 182 -6.92 -23.42 2.75
C GLY A 182 -6.53 -22.73 4.07
N THR A 183 -5.37 -23.07 4.64
CA THR A 183 -4.88 -22.54 5.93
C THR A 183 -3.68 -21.60 5.79
N LEU A 184 -3.28 -21.26 4.56
CA LEU A 184 -2.14 -20.39 4.33
C LEU A 184 -2.42 -18.98 4.88
N ALA A 185 -1.52 -18.48 5.74
CA ALA A 185 -1.61 -17.11 6.22
C ALA A 185 -1.46 -16.10 5.09
N PRO A 186 -2.19 -14.96 5.13
CA PRO A 186 -2.12 -13.96 4.09
C PRO A 186 -0.73 -13.32 3.97
N VAL A 187 -0.46 -12.76 2.80
CA VAL A 187 0.71 -11.92 2.54
C VAL A 187 0.43 -10.52 3.13
N LEU A 188 1.41 -9.94 3.83
CA LEU A 188 1.29 -8.55 4.28
C LEU A 188 1.87 -7.63 3.21
N LEU A 189 1.00 -6.78 2.66
CA LEU A 189 1.35 -5.77 1.68
C LEU A 189 1.34 -4.37 2.31
N TRP A 190 2.18 -3.49 1.81
CA TRP A 190 2.13 -2.05 2.09
C TRP A 190 1.82 -1.29 0.82
N TRP A 191 0.72 -0.55 0.81
CA TRP A 191 0.36 0.34 -0.28
C TRP A 191 1.22 1.60 -0.27
N VAL A 192 1.80 1.93 -1.43
CA VAL A 192 2.66 3.09 -1.63
C VAL A 192 2.08 3.95 -2.77
N PRO A 193 1.34 5.03 -2.46
CA PRO A 193 0.58 5.78 -3.45
C PRO A 193 1.39 6.35 -4.61
N PHE A 194 2.62 6.82 -4.37
CA PHE A 194 3.45 7.40 -5.45
C PHE A 194 4.04 6.34 -6.41
N LEU A 195 4.01 5.06 -6.02
CA LEU A 195 4.26 3.94 -6.94
C LEU A 195 2.95 3.42 -7.53
N ASP A 196 1.81 3.80 -6.94
CA ASP A 196 0.50 3.21 -7.18
C ASP A 196 0.59 1.68 -7.08
N GLY A 197 1.35 1.16 -6.10
CA GLY A 197 1.74 -0.25 -6.04
C GLY A 197 1.99 -0.74 -4.63
N TRP A 198 2.21 -2.05 -4.50
CA TRP A 198 2.38 -2.72 -3.21
C TRP A 198 3.79 -3.21 -2.99
N LEU A 199 4.31 -2.99 -1.77
CA LEU A 199 5.51 -3.66 -1.30
C LEU A 199 5.15 -4.89 -0.46
N VAL A 200 5.83 -6.02 -0.68
CA VAL A 200 5.67 -7.21 0.17
C VAL A 200 6.49 -7.03 1.45
N LEU A 201 5.81 -6.76 2.57
CA LEU A 201 6.44 -6.65 3.89
C LEU A 201 6.74 -8.02 4.50
N ASP A 202 5.79 -8.96 4.39
CA ASP A 202 5.93 -10.33 4.85
C ASP A 202 5.14 -11.30 3.98
N GLY A 203 5.63 -12.54 3.89
CA GLY A 203 4.94 -13.59 3.15
C GLY A 203 5.41 -13.75 1.71
N HIS A 204 6.63 -13.31 1.35
CA HIS A 204 7.22 -13.54 0.02
C HIS A 204 7.11 -15.01 -0.42
N ASP A 205 7.51 -15.95 0.44
CA ASP A 205 7.43 -17.38 0.15
C ASP A 205 5.99 -17.93 0.20
N ARG A 206 5.08 -17.25 0.92
CA ARG A 206 3.65 -17.61 0.95
C ARG A 206 2.98 -17.19 -0.35
N ALA A 207 3.34 -16.05 -0.92
CA ALA A 207 2.91 -15.63 -2.25
C ALA A 207 3.35 -16.66 -3.30
N VAL A 208 4.64 -17.04 -3.31
CA VAL A 208 5.16 -18.08 -4.21
C VAL A 208 4.42 -19.41 -4.02
N ALA A 209 4.14 -19.80 -2.77
CA ALA A 209 3.42 -21.03 -2.48
C ALA A 209 1.98 -21.04 -3.00
N ALA A 210 1.23 -19.96 -2.82
CA ALA A 210 -0.13 -19.84 -3.35
C ALA A 210 -0.14 -19.92 -4.88
N LEU A 211 0.76 -19.17 -5.52
CA LEU A 211 0.90 -19.13 -6.98
C LEU A 211 1.31 -20.49 -7.56
N ALA A 212 2.19 -21.23 -6.88
CA ALA A 212 2.59 -22.58 -7.29
C ALA A 212 1.46 -23.61 -7.21
N GLU A 213 0.40 -23.32 -6.46
CA GLU A 213 -0.83 -24.13 -6.41
C GLU A 213 -1.94 -23.56 -7.30
N GLY A 214 -1.63 -22.58 -8.16
CA GLY A 214 -2.60 -21.94 -9.06
C GLY A 214 -3.60 -21.01 -8.38
N ALA A 215 -3.34 -20.62 -7.13
CA ALA A 215 -4.20 -19.74 -6.35
C ALA A 215 -3.64 -18.32 -6.25
N LYS A 216 -4.52 -17.31 -6.21
CA LYS A 216 -4.14 -15.93 -5.87
C LYS A 216 -3.83 -15.84 -4.36
N PRO A 217 -2.74 -15.19 -3.94
CA PRO A 217 -2.45 -15.00 -2.52
C PRO A 217 -3.53 -14.15 -1.84
N ALA A 218 -4.10 -14.66 -0.73
CA ALA A 218 -4.85 -13.81 0.19
C ALA A 218 -3.91 -12.79 0.84
N CYS A 219 -4.36 -11.55 1.02
CA CYS A 219 -3.53 -10.46 1.49
C CYS A 219 -4.18 -9.69 2.64
N VAL A 220 -3.32 -9.08 3.48
CA VAL A 220 -3.67 -7.96 4.34
C VAL A 220 -2.90 -6.76 3.81
N VAL A 221 -3.61 -5.70 3.45
CA VAL A 221 -3.02 -4.47 2.92
C VAL A 221 -2.96 -3.44 4.03
N LEU A 222 -1.76 -2.94 4.31
CA LEU A 222 -1.49 -1.78 5.14
C LEU A 222 -1.46 -0.53 4.26
N ALA A 223 -2.25 0.48 4.59
CA ALA A 223 -2.20 1.78 3.93
C ALA A 223 -2.27 2.92 4.95
N ARG A 224 -1.68 4.07 4.62
CA ARG A 224 -1.83 5.29 5.43
C ARG A 224 -3.17 5.95 5.07
N LEU A 225 -3.86 6.48 6.07
CA LEU A 225 -5.10 7.24 5.93
C LEU A 225 -4.85 8.73 6.21
N PRO A 226 -5.69 9.64 5.70
CA PRO A 226 -5.61 11.05 6.02
C PRO A 226 -5.84 11.27 7.51
N ALA A 227 -5.18 12.30 8.05
CA ALA A 227 -5.47 12.75 9.39
C ALA A 227 -6.93 13.24 9.50
N GLU A 228 -7.47 13.27 10.71
CA GLU A 228 -8.88 13.66 10.90
C GLU A 228 -9.19 15.07 10.36
N ALA A 229 -8.31 16.02 10.65
CA ALA A 229 -8.43 17.37 10.13
C ALA A 229 -8.34 17.43 8.59
N GLU A 230 -7.48 16.60 7.97
CA GLU A 230 -7.29 16.60 6.52
C GLU A 230 -8.55 16.12 5.78
N TRP A 231 -9.14 14.98 6.18
CA TRP A 231 -10.33 14.50 5.48
C TRP A 231 -11.57 15.35 5.79
N ARG A 232 -11.64 16.00 6.95
CA ARG A 232 -12.73 16.95 7.28
C ARG A 232 -12.71 18.18 6.38
N LEU A 233 -11.52 18.75 6.11
CA LEU A 233 -11.39 19.85 5.14
C LEU A 233 -11.88 19.43 3.75
N THR A 234 -11.55 18.21 3.32
CA THR A 234 -12.06 17.65 2.06
C THR A 234 -13.59 17.45 2.10
N ALA A 235 -14.14 16.98 3.22
CA ALA A 235 -15.57 16.79 3.40
C ALA A 235 -16.33 18.12 3.31
N ASP A 236 -15.79 19.20 3.91
CA ASP A 236 -16.36 20.54 3.83
C ASP A 236 -16.40 21.03 2.37
N ALA A 237 -15.30 20.90 1.63
CA ALA A 237 -15.23 21.27 0.20
C ALA A 237 -16.19 20.43 -0.68
N VAL A 238 -16.34 19.13 -0.39
CA VAL A 238 -17.32 18.26 -1.07
C VAL A 238 -18.75 18.69 -0.75
N GLY A 239 -19.01 19.12 0.49
CA GLY A 239 -20.28 19.69 0.94
C GLY A 239 -20.64 20.98 0.20
N GLU A 240 -19.70 21.91 0.09
CA GLU A 240 -19.87 23.15 -0.67
C GLU A 240 -20.20 22.86 -2.15
N GLY A 241 -19.40 22.01 -2.81
CA GLY A 241 -19.66 21.63 -4.19
C GLY A 241 -20.97 20.87 -4.37
N HIS A 242 -21.44 20.12 -3.37
CA HIS A 242 -22.77 19.50 -3.42
C HIS A 242 -23.88 20.56 -3.34
N ALA A 243 -23.76 21.52 -2.44
CA ALA A 243 -24.73 22.62 -2.29
C ALA A 243 -24.87 23.43 -3.58
N GLU A 244 -23.76 23.75 -4.26
CA GLU A 244 -23.77 24.44 -5.56
C GLU A 244 -24.51 23.64 -6.64
N ARG A 245 -24.25 22.32 -6.73
CA ARG A 245 -24.95 21.44 -7.69
C ARG A 245 -26.45 21.34 -7.38
N MET A 246 -26.84 21.39 -6.11
CA MET A 246 -28.23 21.37 -5.69
C MET A 246 -28.95 22.70 -6.00
N SER A 247 -28.29 23.84 -5.80
CA SER A 247 -28.86 25.16 -6.11
C SER A 247 -29.05 25.39 -7.61
N GLY A 248 -28.27 24.72 -8.46
CA GLY A 248 -28.43 24.75 -9.91
C GLY A 248 -29.64 23.97 -10.45
N LEU A 249 -30.37 23.23 -9.61
CA LEU A 249 -31.56 22.48 -10.03
C LEU A 249 -32.82 23.36 -10.00
N PRO A 250 -33.71 23.27 -11.01
CA PRO A 250 -34.90 24.11 -11.08
C PRO A 250 -35.85 23.87 -9.90
N ALA A 251 -36.38 24.95 -9.32
CA ALA A 251 -37.28 24.95 -8.16
C ALA A 251 -38.74 24.52 -8.46
N ARG A 252 -39.10 24.29 -9.74
CA ARG A 252 -40.46 23.95 -10.19
C ARG A 252 -40.84 22.48 -9.88
N PRO A 253 -42.14 22.11 -9.90
CA PRO A 253 -42.61 20.78 -9.48
C PRO A 253 -41.93 19.69 -10.32
N ALA A 254 -41.30 18.74 -9.65
CA ALA A 254 -40.43 17.76 -10.28
C ALA A 254 -41.21 16.79 -11.17
N ASP A 255 -40.81 16.71 -12.44
CA ASP A 255 -41.05 15.48 -13.18
C ASP A 255 -40.26 14.32 -12.52
N ALA A 256 -40.68 13.07 -12.74
CA ALA A 256 -40.02 11.90 -12.16
C ALA A 256 -38.53 11.79 -12.53
N ARG A 257 -38.06 12.52 -13.55
CA ARG A 257 -36.66 12.58 -13.96
C ARG A 257 -35.84 13.49 -13.05
N THR A 258 -36.36 14.67 -12.71
CA THR A 258 -35.69 15.62 -11.81
C THR A 258 -35.55 15.05 -10.40
N GLU A 259 -36.57 14.34 -9.90
CA GLU A 259 -36.52 13.69 -8.59
C GLU A 259 -35.48 12.55 -8.55
N ARG A 260 -35.44 11.72 -9.59
CA ARG A 260 -34.40 10.69 -9.74
C ARG A 260 -32.99 11.29 -9.78
N ARG A 261 -32.82 12.43 -10.46
CA ARG A 261 -31.53 13.15 -10.51
C ARG A 261 -31.12 13.70 -9.14
N ARG A 262 -32.04 14.29 -8.37
CA ARG A 262 -31.80 14.74 -6.98
C ARG A 262 -31.38 13.58 -6.09
N ALA A 263 -32.16 12.49 -6.10
CA ALA A 263 -31.87 11.31 -5.29
C ALA A 263 -30.51 10.68 -5.64
N ALA A 264 -30.12 10.69 -6.92
CA ALA A 264 -28.81 10.24 -7.35
C ALA A 264 -27.67 11.15 -6.85
N LEU A 265 -27.84 12.48 -6.88
CA LEU A 265 -26.85 13.43 -6.36
C LEU A 265 -26.66 13.29 -4.85
N VAL A 266 -27.76 13.16 -4.09
CA VAL A 266 -27.71 12.98 -2.63
C VAL A 266 -27.01 11.67 -2.27
N ARG A 267 -27.34 10.56 -2.97
CA ARG A 267 -26.64 9.29 -2.77
C ARG A 267 -25.16 9.39 -3.10
N GLY A 268 -24.81 9.96 -4.25
CA GLY A 268 -23.41 10.15 -4.64
C GLY A 268 -22.62 11.01 -3.66
N TYR A 269 -23.25 12.05 -3.09
CA TYR A 269 -22.66 12.85 -2.01
C TYR A 269 -22.44 12.04 -0.73
N ALA A 270 -23.46 11.29 -0.29
CA ALA A 270 -23.34 10.44 0.90
C ALA A 270 -22.27 9.36 0.73
N ASP A 271 -22.21 8.72 -0.45
CA ASP A 271 -21.19 7.73 -0.79
C ASP A 271 -19.79 8.36 -0.78
N ALA A 272 -19.62 9.55 -1.37
CA ALA A 272 -18.34 10.26 -1.34
C ALA A 272 -17.90 10.59 0.08
N LEU A 273 -18.78 11.16 0.92
CA LEU A 273 -18.43 11.45 2.32
C LEU A 273 -18.09 10.19 3.12
N ALA A 274 -18.72 9.05 2.82
CA ALA A 274 -18.46 7.81 3.52
C ALA A 274 -17.07 7.22 3.21
N THR A 275 -16.50 7.52 2.03
CA THR A 275 -15.17 6.99 1.63
C THR A 275 -14.01 7.88 2.07
N LEU A 276 -14.20 9.21 2.13
CA LEU A 276 -13.13 10.18 2.45
C LEU A 276 -12.24 9.81 3.65
N PRO A 277 -12.76 9.32 4.79
CA PRO A 277 -11.93 8.97 5.94
C PRO A 277 -11.00 7.78 5.70
N TYR A 278 -11.24 7.01 4.63
CA TYR A 278 -10.58 5.77 4.27
C TYR A 278 -9.81 5.86 2.94
N ASP A 279 -9.83 7.01 2.28
CA ASP A 279 -8.98 7.27 1.12
C ASP A 279 -7.51 7.17 1.54
N GLU A 280 -6.67 6.65 0.65
CA GLU A 280 -5.27 6.40 0.99
C GLU A 280 -4.49 7.71 0.93
N ALA A 281 -3.85 8.08 2.04
CA ALA A 281 -3.05 9.28 2.10
C ALA A 281 -1.62 9.06 1.59
N PRO A 282 -0.94 10.11 1.10
CA PRO A 282 0.43 10.01 0.61
C PRO A 282 1.36 9.36 1.64
N THR A 283 2.26 8.49 1.15
CA THR A 283 3.36 7.95 1.97
C THR A 283 4.44 9.03 2.13
N PRO A 284 4.81 9.42 3.37
CA PRO A 284 5.80 10.47 3.58
C PRO A 284 7.19 10.09 3.03
N LEU A 285 7.86 11.07 2.43
CA LEU A 285 9.28 11.01 2.10
C LEU A 285 10.07 11.77 3.15
N TRP A 286 10.83 11.03 3.96
CA TRP A 286 11.58 11.58 5.08
C TRP A 286 12.89 12.23 4.61
N PRO A 287 13.40 13.26 5.32
CA PRO A 287 14.72 13.79 5.03
C PRO A 287 15.81 12.74 5.31
N PRO A 288 16.99 12.87 4.67
CA PRO A 288 18.17 12.11 5.05
C PRO A 288 18.50 12.27 6.54
N ALA A 289 19.10 11.25 7.15
CA ALA A 289 19.34 11.22 8.61
C ALA A 289 20.23 12.35 9.13
N ASP A 290 21.13 12.88 8.29
CA ASP A 290 22.04 13.99 8.68
C ASP A 290 21.36 15.37 8.66
N ASP A 291 20.12 15.46 8.17
CA ASP A 291 19.36 16.70 8.03
C ASP A 291 18.23 16.82 9.09
N ALA A 292 18.16 15.88 10.04
CA ALA A 292 17.11 15.75 11.06
C ALA A 292 17.54 16.22 12.46
#